data_AF-A0A969FST0-F1
#
_entry.id   AF-A0A969FST0-F1
#
_cell.length_a   1.000
_cell.length_b   1.000
_cell.length_c   1.000
_cell.angle_alpha   90.00
_cell.angle_beta   90.00
_cell.angle_gamma   90.00
#
_symmetry.space_group_name_H-M   'P 1'
#
loop_
_entity.id
_entity.type
_entity.pdbx_description
1 polymer ?
#
loop_
_entity_poly.entity_id
_entity_poly.type
_entity_poly.pdbx_seq_one_letter_code
_entity_poly.pdbx_strand_id
1 'polypeptide(L)' 'MTRMDAKAIIYGETAIDKLVQWLRSTGEPQDLEVVVQRYLEILREMVQEEQR' A
#
# COMPACT_ATOMS: atom_id res chain seq x y z
N MET A 1 5.56 13.88 -19.35
CA MET A 1 5.90 12.77 -18.44
C MET A 1 6.11 13.35 -17.06
N THR A 2 5.04 13.50 -16.29
CA THR A 2 5.06 14.10 -14.95
C THR A 2 5.75 13.13 -13.99
N ARG A 3 6.91 13.56 -13.45
CA ARG A 3 7.60 12.87 -12.35
C ARG A 3 6.62 12.76 -11.19
N MET A 4 6.36 11.53 -10.76
CA MET A 4 5.70 11.28 -9.48
C MET A 4 6.62 11.83 -8.39
N ASP A 5 6.14 12.82 -7.63
CA ASP A 5 6.90 13.42 -6.55
C ASP A 5 6.92 12.41 -5.39
N ALA A 6 7.95 11.58 -5.33
CA ALA A 6 8.14 10.57 -4.28
C ALA A 6 8.17 11.17 -2.86
N LYS A 7 8.26 12.50 -2.74
CA LYS A 7 8.12 13.26 -1.49
C LYS A 7 6.70 13.24 -0.91
N ALA A 8 5.67 12.93 -1.70
CA ALA A 8 4.30 12.81 -1.24
C ALA A 8 3.94 11.40 -0.75
N ILE A 9 4.87 10.43 -0.83
CA ILE A 9 4.74 9.18 -0.05
C ILE A 9 5.06 9.58 1.38
N ILE A 10 4.01 10.02 2.09
CA ILE A 10 4.02 10.58 3.43
C ILE A 10 4.94 9.76 4.34
N TYR A 11 6.05 10.39 4.74
CA TYR A 11 6.90 9.95 5.85
C TYR A 11 6.06 9.95 7.13
N GLY A 12 5.47 8.82 7.49
CA GLY A 12 4.78 8.65 8.78
C GLY A 12 4.07 7.31 8.91
N GLU A 13 3.18 7.00 7.97
CA GLU A 13 2.45 5.73 7.95
C GLU A 13 2.88 4.94 6.71
N THR A 14 3.87 4.06 6.89
CA THR A 14 4.14 3.06 5.87
C THR A 14 2.91 2.17 5.80
N ALA A 15 2.21 2.11 4.66
CA ALA A 15 1.01 1.29 4.42
C ALA A 15 1.17 -0.22 4.74
N ILE A 16 2.35 -0.61 5.20
CA ILE A 16 2.74 -1.88 5.80
C ILE A 16 1.78 -2.31 6.91
N ASP A 17 1.29 -1.43 7.77
CA ASP A 17 0.34 -1.85 8.83
C ASP A 17 -0.96 -2.37 8.23
N LYS A 18 -1.48 -1.70 7.20
CA LYS A 18 -2.65 -2.15 6.44
C LYS A 18 -2.37 -3.45 5.70
N LEU A 19 -1.16 -3.61 5.14
CA LEU A 19 -0.74 -4.85 4.49
C LEU A 19 -0.64 -6.01 5.48
N VAL A 20 -0.10 -5.78 6.67
CA VAL A 20 0.02 -6.78 7.74
C VAL A 20 -1.35 -7.17 8.28
N GLN A 21 -2.27 -6.21 8.44
CA GLN A 21 -3.66 -6.51 8.79
C GLN A 21 -4.33 -7.39 7.74
N TRP A 22 -4.15 -7.06 6.45
CA TRP A 22 -4.65 -7.88 5.36
C TRP A 22 -4.05 -9.29 5.38
N LEU A 23 -2.72 -9.42 5.51
CA LEU A 23 -2.03 -10.72 5.62
C LEU A 23 -2.53 -11.55 6.81
N ARG A 24 -2.83 -10.93 7.94
CA ARG A 24 -3.42 -11.64 9.09
C ARG A 24 -4.85 -12.09 8.82
N SER A 25 -5.61 -11.31 8.05
CA SER A 25 -6.99 -11.63 7.71
C SER A 25 -7.13 -12.79 6.72
N THR A 26 -6.11 -13.04 5.88
CA THR A 26 -6.13 -14.19 4.96
C THR A 26 -5.97 -15.52 5.70
N GLY A 27 -5.29 -15.53 6.86
CA GLY A 27 -5.05 -16.72 7.66
C GLY A 27 -4.08 -17.73 7.04
N GLU A 28 -3.55 -17.45 5.85
CA GLU A 28 -2.68 -18.34 5.08
C GLU A 28 -1.48 -17.58 4.48
N PRO A 29 -0.31 -18.24 4.35
CA PRO A 29 0.83 -17.68 3.62
C PRO A 29 0.44 -17.21 2.23
N GLN A 30 0.92 -16.04 1.84
CA GLN A 30 0.66 -15.45 0.53
C GLN A 30 1.92 -15.49 -0.32
N ASP A 31 1.74 -15.63 -1.63
CA ASP A 31 2.83 -15.48 -2.59
C ASP A 31 3.34 -14.03 -2.59
N LEU A 32 4.65 -13.84 -2.78
CA LEU A 32 5.27 -12.53 -2.79
C LEU A 32 4.65 -11.60 -3.84
N GLU A 33 4.30 -12.11 -5.02
CA GLU A 33 3.66 -11.33 -6.08
C GLU A 33 2.31 -10.78 -5.62
N VAL A 34 1.50 -11.60 -4.93
CA VAL A 34 0.21 -11.19 -4.37
C VAL A 34 0.39 -10.12 -3.29
N VAL A 35 1.38 -10.30 -2.41
CA VAL A 35 1.70 -9.34 -1.34
C VAL A 35 2.12 -7.98 -1.93
N VAL A 36 2.97 -7.99 -2.95
CA VAL A 36 3.42 -6.77 -3.63
C VAL A 36 2.26 -6.08 -4.35
N GLN A 37 1.43 -6.85 -5.06
CA GLN A 37 0.27 -6.29 -5.75
C GLN A 37 -0.70 -5.63 -4.75
N ARG A 38 -1.00 -6.31 -3.64
CA ARG A 38 -1.89 -5.77 -2.61
C ARG A 38 -1.31 -4.51 -1.96
N TYR A 39 0.00 -4.47 -1.72
CA TYR A 39 0.65 -3.29 -1.17
C TYR A 39 0.52 -2.07 -2.10
N LEU A 40 0.68 -2.27 -3.41
CA LEU A 40 0.51 -1.20 -4.41
C LEU A 40 -0.94 -0.70 -4.49
N GLU A 41 -1.92 -1.60 -4.32
CA GLU A 41 -3.34 -1.21 -4.25
C GLU A 41 -3.61 -0.32 -3.03
N ILE A 42 -3.14 -0.73 -1.84
CA ILE A 42 -3.31 0.05 -0.61
C ILE A 42 -2.69 1.45 -0.76
N LEU A 43 -1.48 1.54 -1.33
CA LEU A 43 -0.84 2.83 -1.58
C LEU A 43 -1.65 3.69 -2.55
N ARG A 44 -2.24 3.09 -3.59
CA ARG A 44 -3.09 3.82 -4.54
C ARG A 44 -4.37 4.33 -3.86
N GLU A 45 -5.02 3.51 -3.04
CA GLU A 45 -6.21 3.89 -2.27
C GLU A 45 -5.89 5.08 -1.35
N MET A 46 -4.77 5.05 -0.62
CA MET A 46 -4.35 6.15 0.25
C MET A 46 -4.12 7.46 -0.49
N VAL A 47 -3.47 7.42 -1.66
CA VAL A 47 -3.29 8.61 -2.51
C VAL A 47 -4.64 9.14 -3.02
N GLN A 48 -5.58 8.26 -3.34
CA GLN A 48 -6.92 8.67 -3.77
C GLN A 48 -7.75 9.26 -2.62
N GLU A 49 -7.59 8.75 -1.40
CA GLU A 49 -8.23 9.30 -0.19
C GLU A 49 -7.69 10.70 0.12
N GLU A 50 -6.39 10.93 -0.02
CA GLU A 50 -5.79 12.26 0.20
C GLU A 50 -6.21 13.30 -0.84
N GLN A 51 -6.53 12.87 -2.07
CA GLN A 51 -6.96 13.76 -3.16
C GLN A 51 -8.45 14.13 -3.11
N ARG A 52 -9.24 13.52 -2.23
CA ARG A 52 -10.66 13.84 -2.02
C ARG A 52 -10.85 14.94 -0.99
#